data_AF-A0A6H3FCX1-F1
#
_entry.id   AF-A0A6H3FCX1-F1
#
_cell.length_a   1.000
_cell.length_b   1.000
_cell.length_c   1.000
_cell.angle_alpha   90.00
_cell.angle_beta   90.00
_cell.angle_gamma   90.00
#
_symmetry.space_group_name_H-M   'P 1'
#
loop_
_entity.id
_entity.type
_entity.pdbx_description
1 polymer ?
#
loop_
_entity_poly.entity_id
_entity_poly.type
_entity_poly.pdbx_seq_one_letter_code
_entity_poly.pdbx_strand_id
1 'polypeptide(L)'
;MNGGWLVANRDFLVRDLVRDYCTVYSLLADQRRRFEADGAVSYSALRDLLGESMRKGVFWRLKDTAHHLFRNTPHAVDLTEADAPPPPDGDPAPRTLPDGTDDPRALEALIDWCVGYAFHECAKLKEDAFQGQHYANRLVQIARSMTVSVEAYNPLRGLGGQTAESSTRELARIMHVLGHGLRLLARYLAAERQNTRLARWLASEEALAAKAFGPSYDLLLDALYDSDRERLYLLAARDFLEAGRRAPALGLLLRARAAGHLGMEGHKLLASLSQTEEKNNPGVCAECGRNSPLPCLCGLEGPACS
;
A
#
# COMPACT_ATOMS: atom_id res chain seq x y z
N MET A 1 14.97 20.19 0.42
CA MET A 1 14.13 20.00 1.62
C MET A 1 15.04 20.02 2.85
N ASN A 2 14.67 20.70 3.93
CA ASN A 2 15.50 20.74 5.15
C ASN A 2 15.40 19.41 5.89
N GLY A 3 16.52 18.87 6.38
CA GLY A 3 16.56 17.58 7.10
C GLY A 3 15.60 17.49 8.29
N GLY A 4 15.34 18.62 8.98
CA GLY A 4 14.37 18.68 10.07
C GLY A 4 12.91 18.40 9.67
N TRP A 5 12.52 18.73 8.44
CA TRP A 5 11.17 18.40 7.94
C TRP A 5 11.02 16.89 7.71
N LEU A 6 12.05 16.24 7.16
CA LEU A 6 12.03 14.80 6.91
C LEU A 6 11.93 14.02 8.23
N VAL A 7 12.71 14.41 9.24
CA VAL A 7 12.66 13.77 10.58
C VAL A 7 11.28 13.92 11.20
N ALA A 8 10.69 15.12 11.15
CA ALA A 8 9.37 15.38 11.72
C ALA A 8 8.21 14.64 11.00
N ASN A 9 8.38 14.28 9.73
CA ASN A 9 7.34 13.65 8.92
C ASN A 9 7.63 12.18 8.57
N ARG A 10 8.73 11.60 9.08
CA ARG A 10 9.19 10.26 8.71
C ARG A 10 8.10 9.21 8.92
N ASP A 11 7.45 9.19 10.08
CA ASP A 11 6.43 8.19 10.41
C ASP A 11 5.27 8.20 9.40
N PHE A 12 4.84 9.39 9.00
CA PHE A 12 3.80 9.58 7.98
C PHE A 12 4.26 9.06 6.62
N LEU A 13 5.48 9.42 6.22
CA LEU A 13 6.05 9.01 4.94
C LEU A 13 6.23 7.50 4.85
N VAL A 14 6.73 6.84 5.90
CA VAL A 14 6.86 5.38 5.97
C VAL A 14 5.49 4.72 5.85
N ARG A 15 4.48 5.20 6.59
CA ARG A 15 3.11 4.71 6.47
C ARG A 15 2.57 4.91 5.05
N ASP A 16 2.78 6.09 4.46
CA ASP A 16 2.30 6.42 3.12
C ASP A 16 3.00 5.59 2.03
N LEU A 17 4.29 5.30 2.21
CA LEU A 17 5.06 4.38 1.36
C LEU A 17 4.38 3.01 1.35
N VAL A 18 4.13 2.40 2.52
CA VAL A 18 3.52 1.06 2.60
C VAL A 18 2.11 1.06 2.00
N ARG A 19 1.28 2.05 2.35
CA ARG A 19 -0.08 2.17 1.81
C ARG A 19 -0.08 2.24 0.29
N ASP A 20 0.69 3.18 -0.26
CA ASP A 20 0.66 3.44 -1.69
C ASP A 20 1.31 2.28 -2.45
N TYR A 21 2.32 1.61 -1.88
CA TYR A 21 2.92 0.38 -2.44
C TYR A 21 1.89 -0.75 -2.53
N CYS A 22 1.19 -1.06 -1.44
CA CYS A 22 0.18 -2.12 -1.42
C CYS A 22 -0.97 -1.83 -2.39
N THR A 23 -1.36 -0.55 -2.50
CA THR A 23 -2.39 -0.09 -3.44
C THR A 23 -1.95 -0.27 -4.89
N VAL A 24 -0.75 0.21 -5.24
CA VAL A 24 -0.19 0.09 -6.59
C VAL A 24 -0.02 -1.38 -6.98
N TYR A 25 0.58 -2.19 -6.10
CA TYR A 25 0.77 -3.62 -6.34
C TYR A 25 -0.56 -4.33 -6.60
N SER A 26 -1.57 -4.08 -5.74
CA SER A 26 -2.88 -4.71 -5.87
C SER A 26 -3.59 -4.31 -7.18
N LEU A 27 -3.56 -3.03 -7.55
CA LEU A 27 -4.18 -2.55 -8.79
C LEU A 27 -3.53 -3.15 -10.03
N LEU A 28 -2.20 -3.28 -10.04
CA LEU A 28 -1.46 -3.89 -11.16
C LEU A 28 -1.64 -5.41 -11.21
N ALA A 29 -1.73 -6.08 -10.06
CA ALA A 29 -2.09 -7.49 -9.98
C ALA A 29 -3.50 -7.73 -10.54
N ASP A 30 -4.44 -6.83 -10.27
CA ASP A 30 -5.80 -6.87 -10.82
C ASP A 30 -5.78 -6.66 -12.35
N GLN A 31 -4.96 -5.73 -12.87
CA GLN A 31 -4.77 -5.56 -14.33
C GLN A 31 -4.14 -6.78 -14.99
N ARG A 32 -3.17 -7.44 -14.34
CA ARG A 32 -2.58 -8.67 -14.84
C ARG A 32 -3.63 -9.78 -14.97
N ARG A 33 -4.45 -10.00 -13.94
CA ARG A 33 -5.53 -11.02 -14.00
C ARG A 33 -6.55 -10.69 -15.07
N ARG A 34 -6.90 -9.42 -15.25
CA ARG A 34 -7.77 -8.97 -16.33
C ARG A 34 -7.14 -9.26 -17.70
N PHE A 35 -5.85 -8.99 -17.87
CA PHE A 35 -5.16 -9.26 -19.13
C PHE A 35 -5.09 -10.76 -19.43
N GLU A 36 -4.85 -11.60 -18.42
CA GLU A 36 -4.88 -13.07 -18.55
C GLU A 36 -6.27 -13.59 -18.96
N ALA A 37 -7.35 -12.97 -18.47
CA ALA A 37 -8.72 -13.38 -18.77
C ALA A 37 -9.25 -12.83 -20.12
N ASP A 38 -9.03 -11.54 -20.37
CA ASP A 38 -9.70 -10.80 -21.45
C ASP A 38 -8.75 -10.39 -22.59
N GLY A 39 -7.43 -10.59 -22.43
CA GLY A 39 -6.40 -10.12 -23.36
C GLY A 39 -6.25 -8.59 -23.38
N ALA A 40 -6.80 -7.88 -22.40
CA ALA A 40 -6.83 -6.42 -22.37
C ALA A 40 -6.45 -5.84 -21.01
N VAL A 41 -5.63 -4.78 -21.03
CA VAL A 41 -5.36 -3.92 -19.89
C VAL A 41 -6.23 -2.68 -19.95
N SER A 42 -6.69 -2.19 -18.80
CA SER A 42 -7.52 -0.99 -18.73
C SER A 42 -6.69 0.29 -18.80
N TYR A 43 -6.75 1.00 -19.93
CA TYR A 43 -6.17 2.33 -20.08
C TYR A 43 -6.62 3.29 -18.97
N SER A 44 -7.92 3.38 -18.70
CA SER A 44 -8.45 4.31 -17.67
C SER A 44 -7.91 3.99 -16.28
N ALA A 45 -7.78 2.71 -15.93
CA ALA A 45 -7.22 2.32 -14.64
C ALA A 45 -5.74 2.70 -14.53
N LEU A 46 -4.95 2.49 -15.59
CA LEU A 46 -3.54 2.87 -15.61
C LEU A 46 -3.33 4.38 -15.62
N ARG A 47 -4.18 5.11 -16.35
CA ARG A 47 -4.21 6.58 -16.34
C ARG A 47 -4.51 7.11 -14.94
N ASP A 48 -5.50 6.57 -14.24
CA ASP A 48 -5.85 7.02 -12.89
C ASP A 48 -4.77 6.61 -11.86
N LEU A 49 -4.12 5.45 -12.06
CA LEU A 49 -3.01 4.94 -11.25
C LEU A 49 -1.77 5.85 -11.31
N LEU A 50 -1.36 6.24 -12.52
CA LEU A 50 -0.21 7.12 -12.75
C LEU A 50 -0.57 8.60 -12.51
N GLY A 51 -1.80 8.96 -12.85
CA GLY A 51 -2.29 10.33 -12.91
C GLY A 51 -1.88 11.06 -14.19
N GLU A 52 -2.15 12.35 -14.18
CA GLU A 52 -1.87 13.30 -15.28
C GLU A 52 -1.07 14.48 -14.72
N SER A 53 -0.52 15.33 -15.60
CA SER A 53 0.34 16.46 -15.22
C SER A 53 -0.25 17.36 -14.13
N MET A 54 -1.58 17.53 -14.11
CA MET A 54 -2.29 18.36 -13.14
C MET A 54 -2.81 17.58 -11.91
N ARG A 55 -2.80 16.24 -11.96
CA ARG A 55 -3.34 15.38 -10.89
C ARG A 55 -2.53 14.08 -10.78
N LYS A 56 -1.62 14.05 -9.81
CA LYS A 56 -0.78 12.88 -9.51
C LYS A 56 -1.62 11.68 -9.06
N GLY A 57 -1.39 10.54 -9.69
CA GLY A 57 -1.96 9.25 -9.30
C GLY A 57 -1.23 8.66 -8.09
N VAL A 58 -1.75 7.53 -7.58
CA VAL A 58 -1.15 6.86 -6.42
C VAL A 58 0.26 6.33 -6.70
N PHE A 59 0.55 5.89 -7.91
CA PHE A 59 1.89 5.43 -8.26
C PHE A 59 2.89 6.58 -8.31
N TRP A 60 2.46 7.76 -8.77
CA TRP A 60 3.31 8.95 -8.70
C TRP A 60 3.61 9.32 -7.25
N ARG A 61 2.60 9.36 -6.38
CA ARG A 61 2.81 9.64 -4.95
C ARG A 61 3.74 8.62 -4.29
N LEU A 62 3.60 7.34 -4.63
CA LEU A 62 4.52 6.30 -4.17
C LEU A 62 5.98 6.62 -4.55
N LYS A 63 6.22 6.98 -5.82
CA LYS A 63 7.54 7.38 -6.32
C LYS A 63 8.08 8.60 -5.59
N ASP A 64 7.27 9.65 -5.41
CA ASP A 64 7.69 10.85 -4.70
C ASP A 64 8.02 10.55 -3.22
N THR A 65 7.20 9.76 -2.54
CA THR A 65 7.44 9.34 -1.15
C THR A 65 8.73 8.52 -1.03
N ALA A 66 8.98 7.59 -1.96
CA ALA A 66 10.22 6.82 -2.00
C ALA A 66 11.45 7.73 -2.18
N HIS A 67 11.40 8.66 -3.16
CA HIS A 67 12.47 9.64 -3.35
C HIS A 67 12.72 10.49 -2.09
N HIS A 68 11.64 10.93 -1.42
CA HIS A 68 11.76 11.73 -0.21
C HIS A 68 12.41 10.98 0.95
N LEU A 69 12.06 9.70 1.13
CA LEU A 69 12.61 8.84 2.16
C LEU A 69 14.06 8.44 1.90
N PHE A 70 14.40 8.11 0.65
CA PHE A 70 15.64 7.39 0.34
C PHE A 70 16.72 8.22 -0.35
N ARG A 71 16.39 9.31 -1.06
CA ARG A 71 17.38 10.14 -1.79
C ARG A 71 17.85 11.38 -1.04
N ASN A 72 17.08 11.85 -0.06
CA ASN A 72 17.38 13.07 0.69
C ASN A 72 18.18 12.82 1.98
N THR A 73 18.74 11.62 2.16
CA THR A 73 19.72 11.36 3.21
C THR A 73 21.05 12.04 2.83
N PRO A 74 21.78 12.72 3.75
CA PRO A 74 22.95 13.56 3.45
C PRO A 74 24.16 12.90 2.75
N HIS A 75 24.05 11.65 2.32
CA HIS A 75 25.13 10.84 1.78
C HIS A 75 24.87 10.32 0.35
N ALA A 76 23.85 10.84 -0.35
CA ALA A 76 23.54 10.48 -1.74
C ALA A 76 24.58 10.94 -2.78
N VAL A 77 25.68 11.57 -2.35
CA VAL A 77 26.71 12.17 -3.22
C VAL A 77 27.66 11.12 -3.82
N ASP A 78 27.68 9.88 -3.34
CA ASP A 78 28.62 8.85 -3.81
C ASP A 78 28.12 8.00 -5.00
N LEU A 79 26.86 8.13 -5.43
CA LEU A 79 26.32 7.28 -6.51
C LEU A 79 26.52 7.86 -7.91
N THR A 80 26.96 9.12 -8.05
CA THR A 80 27.27 9.71 -9.36
C THR A 80 28.61 9.23 -9.93
N GLU A 81 29.44 8.56 -9.13
CA GLU A 81 30.64 7.84 -9.62
C GLU A 81 30.33 6.41 -10.13
N ALA A 82 29.09 5.93 -9.98
CA ALA A 82 28.68 4.56 -10.31
C ALA A 82 28.28 4.31 -11.78
N ASP A 83 28.36 5.33 -12.66
CA ASP A 83 28.19 5.16 -14.11
C ASP A 83 29.45 4.61 -14.81
N ALA A 84 30.54 4.36 -14.07
CA ALA A 84 31.68 3.62 -14.59
C ALA A 84 31.34 2.11 -14.61
N PRO A 85 31.46 1.41 -15.76
CA PRO A 85 31.30 -0.04 -15.78
C PRO A 85 32.33 -0.67 -14.82
N PRO A 86 31.94 -1.72 -14.07
CA PRO A 86 32.89 -2.42 -13.20
C PRO A 86 34.09 -2.91 -14.04
N PRO A 87 35.31 -2.87 -13.50
CA PRO A 87 36.48 -3.37 -14.22
C PRO A 87 36.24 -4.84 -14.62
N PRO A 88 36.60 -5.24 -15.85
CA PRO A 88 36.18 -6.50 -16.46
C PRO A 88 36.65 -7.76 -15.72
N ASP A 89 37.62 -7.65 -14.81
CA ASP A 89 38.28 -8.79 -14.15
C ASP A 89 38.23 -8.76 -12.61
N GLY A 90 37.39 -7.91 -12.01
CA GLY A 90 37.21 -7.87 -10.56
C GLY A 90 35.90 -8.52 -10.15
N ASP A 91 35.95 -9.75 -9.64
CA ASP A 91 34.81 -10.36 -8.96
C ASP A 91 34.37 -9.38 -7.85
N PRO A 92 33.16 -8.77 -7.91
CA PRO A 92 32.75 -7.82 -6.91
C PRO A 92 32.49 -8.63 -5.64
N ALA A 93 33.51 -8.74 -4.79
CA ALA A 93 33.39 -9.38 -3.49
C ALA A 93 32.09 -8.88 -2.82
N PRO A 94 31.25 -9.77 -2.26
CA PRO A 94 30.04 -9.36 -1.57
C PRO A 94 30.40 -8.28 -0.55
N ARG A 95 29.97 -7.04 -0.79
CA ARG A 95 30.14 -5.93 0.15
C ARG A 95 29.05 -6.02 1.22
N THR A 96 28.95 -7.17 1.86
CA THR A 96 28.22 -7.31 3.12
C THR A 96 29.01 -6.59 4.21
N LEU A 97 28.30 -5.94 5.12
CA LEU A 97 28.94 -5.42 6.32
C LEU A 97 29.64 -6.57 7.07
N PRO A 98 30.63 -6.28 7.95
CA PRO A 98 31.39 -7.31 8.67
C PRO A 98 30.54 -8.32 9.47
N ASP A 99 29.28 -8.00 9.73
CA ASP A 99 28.30 -8.84 10.43
C ASP A 99 27.39 -9.66 9.49
N GLY A 100 27.61 -9.61 8.17
CA GLY A 100 26.81 -10.31 7.17
C GLY A 100 25.49 -9.62 6.81
N THR A 101 25.23 -8.40 7.31
CA THR A 101 24.04 -7.62 6.95
C THR A 101 24.25 -6.78 5.70
N ASP A 102 23.16 -6.51 4.97
CA ASP A 102 23.15 -5.58 3.84
C ASP A 102 23.33 -4.14 4.37
N ASP A 103 24.10 -3.31 3.67
CA ASP A 103 24.14 -1.87 3.93
C ASP A 103 22.71 -1.31 3.83
N PRO A 104 22.15 -0.72 4.91
CA PRO A 104 20.81 -0.13 4.89
C PRO A 104 20.60 0.86 3.74
N ARG A 105 21.66 1.57 3.32
CA ARG A 105 21.62 2.51 2.19
C ARG A 105 21.43 1.79 0.86
N ALA A 106 22.07 0.63 0.68
CA ALA A 106 21.90 -0.19 -0.51
C ALA A 106 20.47 -0.75 -0.57
N LEU A 107 19.91 -1.15 0.57
CA LEU A 107 18.51 -1.59 0.65
C LEU A 107 17.55 -0.45 0.29
N GLU A 108 17.72 0.74 0.87
CA GLU A 108 16.92 1.93 0.57
C GLU A 108 17.00 2.33 -0.92
N ALA A 109 18.22 2.36 -1.48
CA ALA A 109 18.44 2.66 -2.90
C ALA A 109 17.78 1.62 -3.82
N LEU A 110 17.81 0.34 -3.45
CA LEU A 110 17.19 -0.72 -4.25
C LEU A 110 15.66 -0.66 -4.20
N ILE A 111 15.07 -0.31 -3.05
CA ILE A 111 13.62 -0.07 -2.95
C ILE A 111 13.22 1.11 -3.83
N ASP A 112 13.94 2.22 -3.75
CA ASP A 112 13.71 3.40 -4.58
C ASP A 112 13.81 3.07 -6.08
N TRP A 113 14.82 2.30 -6.46
CA TRP A 113 15.01 1.83 -7.83
C TRP A 113 13.84 0.96 -8.29
N CYS A 114 13.37 0.02 -7.46
CA CYS A 114 12.21 -0.82 -7.79
C CYS A 114 10.97 0.02 -8.10
N VAL A 115 10.68 1.02 -7.25
CA VAL A 115 9.54 1.92 -7.43
C VAL A 115 9.70 2.75 -8.71
N GLY A 116 10.87 3.34 -8.93
CA GLY A 116 11.17 4.14 -10.12
C GLY A 116 11.06 3.34 -11.42
N TYR A 117 11.68 2.16 -11.47
CA TYR A 117 11.65 1.28 -12.63
C TYR A 117 10.23 0.86 -12.98
N ALA A 118 9.47 0.36 -11.99
CA ALA A 118 8.10 -0.08 -12.20
C ALA A 118 7.18 1.08 -12.61
N PHE A 119 7.41 2.31 -12.13
CA PHE A 119 6.67 3.50 -12.56
C PHE A 119 6.86 3.76 -14.06
N HIS A 120 8.10 3.70 -14.55
CA HIS A 120 8.38 3.93 -15.97
C HIS A 120 7.86 2.80 -16.87
N GLU A 121 7.97 1.55 -16.44
CA GLU A 121 7.35 0.42 -17.16
C GLU A 121 5.82 0.55 -17.18
N CYS A 122 5.20 1.01 -16.10
CA CYS A 122 3.75 1.24 -16.05
C CYS A 122 3.32 2.38 -17.00
N ALA A 123 4.15 3.40 -17.20
CA ALA A 123 3.88 4.45 -18.18
C ALA A 123 3.87 3.88 -19.61
N LYS A 124 4.81 2.97 -19.94
CA LYS A 124 4.82 2.26 -21.23
C LYS A 124 3.56 1.42 -21.40
N LEU A 125 3.24 0.61 -20.38
CA LEU A 125 2.04 -0.23 -20.38
C LEU A 125 0.75 0.58 -20.57
N LYS A 126 0.68 1.80 -20.00
CA LYS A 126 -0.46 2.70 -20.19
C LYS A 126 -0.61 3.08 -21.67
N GLU A 127 0.49 3.37 -22.36
CA GLU A 127 0.42 3.69 -23.80
C GLU A 127 0.10 2.47 -24.65
N ASP A 128 0.59 1.27 -24.30
CA ASP A 128 0.18 0.04 -24.98
C ASP A 128 -1.32 -0.25 -24.79
N ALA A 129 -1.84 -0.03 -23.57
CA ALA A 129 -3.27 -0.14 -23.30
C ALA A 129 -4.09 0.86 -24.13
N PHE A 130 -3.61 2.11 -24.28
CA PHE A 130 -4.24 3.10 -25.16
C PHE A 130 -4.24 2.62 -26.62
N GLN A 131 -3.10 2.11 -27.09
CA GLN A 131 -2.96 1.63 -28.46
C GLN A 131 -3.87 0.44 -28.77
N GLY A 132 -3.95 -0.53 -27.87
CA GLY A 132 -4.87 -1.66 -28.00
C GLY A 132 -6.33 -1.21 -28.07
N GLN A 133 -6.74 -0.28 -27.19
CA GLN A 133 -8.14 0.15 -27.12
C GLN A 133 -8.58 1.06 -28.28
N HIS A 134 -7.71 1.94 -28.75
CA HIS A 134 -8.07 2.96 -29.74
C HIS A 134 -7.55 2.67 -31.14
N TYR A 135 -6.26 2.32 -31.28
CA TYR A 135 -5.64 2.18 -32.61
C TYR A 135 -5.89 0.80 -33.21
N ALA A 136 -5.71 -0.29 -32.45
CA ALA A 136 -5.94 -1.64 -32.97
C ALA A 136 -7.40 -1.85 -33.42
N ASN A 137 -8.36 -1.40 -32.59
CA ASN A 137 -9.78 -1.45 -32.92
C ASN A 137 -10.12 -0.63 -34.17
N ARG A 138 -9.56 0.58 -34.32
CA ARG A 138 -9.77 1.42 -35.49
C ARG A 138 -9.20 0.80 -36.77
N LEU A 139 -8.04 0.14 -36.69
CA LEU A 139 -7.46 -0.57 -37.83
C LEU A 139 -8.37 -1.70 -38.32
N VAL A 140 -8.98 -2.45 -37.41
CA VAL A 140 -9.98 -3.50 -37.75
C VAL A 140 -11.21 -2.88 -38.42
N GLN A 141 -11.69 -1.72 -37.96
CA GLN A 141 -12.83 -1.02 -38.57
C GLN A 141 -12.53 -0.52 -39.98
N ILE A 142 -11.35 0.08 -40.20
CA ILE A 142 -10.91 0.54 -41.52
C ILE A 142 -10.86 -0.64 -42.51
N ALA A 143 -10.26 -1.76 -42.09
CA ALA A 143 -10.16 -2.96 -42.92
C ALA A 143 -11.51 -3.57 -43.31
N ARG A 144 -12.56 -3.35 -42.51
CA ARG A 144 -13.92 -3.88 -42.76
C ARG A 144 -14.80 -2.94 -43.58
N SER A 145 -14.60 -1.63 -43.46
CA SER A 145 -15.51 -0.61 -43.99
C SER A 145 -15.04 0.05 -45.29
N MET A 146 -13.74 0.00 -45.57
CA MET A 146 -13.13 0.65 -46.72
C MET A 146 -12.54 -0.39 -47.66
N THR A 147 -12.59 -0.14 -48.96
CA THR A 147 -11.86 -0.92 -49.96
C THR A 147 -10.36 -0.58 -49.87
N VAL A 148 -9.67 -1.21 -48.91
CA VAL A 148 -8.22 -1.15 -48.75
C VAL A 148 -7.62 -2.38 -49.42
N SER A 149 -6.55 -2.21 -50.21
CA SER A 149 -5.86 -3.36 -50.81
C SER A 149 -5.21 -4.22 -49.73
N VAL A 150 -5.10 -5.52 -49.99
CA VAL A 150 -4.41 -6.45 -49.07
C VAL A 150 -2.96 -6.03 -48.87
N GLU A 151 -2.28 -5.54 -49.89
CA GLU A 151 -0.90 -5.04 -49.81
C GLU A 151 -0.75 -3.85 -48.87
N ALA A 152 -1.71 -2.93 -48.85
CA ALA A 152 -1.69 -1.77 -47.95
C ALA A 152 -2.01 -2.16 -46.50
N TYR A 153 -2.88 -3.15 -46.29
CA TYR A 153 -3.31 -3.58 -44.95
C TYR A 153 -2.35 -4.57 -44.28
N ASN A 154 -1.83 -5.55 -45.03
CA ASN A 154 -1.11 -6.69 -44.48
C ASN A 154 0.10 -6.32 -43.60
N PRO A 155 0.91 -5.29 -43.92
CA PRO A 155 2.01 -4.85 -43.07
C PRO A 155 1.58 -4.40 -41.66
N LEU A 156 0.34 -3.91 -41.50
CA LEU A 156 -0.17 -3.35 -40.26
C LEU A 156 -0.96 -4.37 -39.42
N ARG A 157 -1.39 -5.49 -40.03
CA ARG A 157 -2.26 -6.49 -39.41
C ARG A 157 -1.69 -7.05 -38.10
N GLY A 158 -0.37 -7.16 -37.97
CA GLY A 158 0.31 -7.72 -36.80
C GLY A 158 0.47 -6.78 -35.60
N LEU A 159 0.23 -5.47 -35.77
CA LEU A 159 0.54 -4.48 -34.74
C LEU A 159 -0.24 -4.71 -33.43
N GLY A 160 -1.53 -5.10 -33.52
CA GLY A 160 -2.32 -5.40 -32.34
C GLY A 160 -1.75 -6.58 -31.51
N GLY A 161 -1.20 -7.60 -32.19
CA GLY A 161 -0.51 -8.71 -31.53
C GLY A 161 0.78 -8.26 -30.84
N GLN A 162 1.57 -7.42 -31.52
CA GLN A 162 2.80 -6.87 -30.94
C GLN A 162 2.54 -6.01 -29.70
N THR A 163 1.47 -5.20 -29.69
CA THR A 163 1.05 -4.42 -28.52
C THR A 163 0.63 -5.33 -27.34
N ALA A 164 -0.04 -6.45 -27.62
CA ALA A 164 -0.41 -7.43 -26.59
C ALA A 164 0.82 -8.18 -26.03
N GLU A 165 1.77 -8.56 -26.90
CA GLU A 165 3.05 -9.14 -26.48
C GLU A 165 3.86 -8.18 -25.63
N SER A 166 3.86 -6.89 -25.99
CA SER A 166 4.44 -5.85 -25.16
C SER A 166 3.77 -5.84 -23.79
N SER A 167 2.45 -5.60 -23.74
CA SER A 167 1.68 -5.52 -22.50
C SER A 167 1.97 -6.70 -21.55
N THR A 168 2.09 -7.91 -22.09
CA THR A 168 2.49 -9.12 -21.36
C THR A 168 3.85 -8.97 -20.69
N ARG A 169 4.87 -8.54 -21.43
CA ARG A 169 6.24 -8.32 -20.91
C ARG A 169 6.28 -7.21 -19.88
N GLU A 170 5.64 -6.07 -20.13
CA GLU A 170 5.63 -4.95 -19.19
C GLU A 170 4.92 -5.36 -17.88
N LEU A 171 3.76 -6.01 -17.94
CA LEU A 171 3.08 -6.55 -16.75
C LEU A 171 3.98 -7.52 -15.97
N ALA A 172 4.64 -8.46 -16.66
CA ALA A 172 5.51 -9.43 -16.01
C ALA A 172 6.69 -8.74 -15.29
N ARG A 173 7.36 -7.77 -15.95
CA ARG A 173 8.46 -7.01 -15.37
C ARG A 173 8.01 -6.17 -14.17
N ILE A 174 6.91 -5.44 -14.31
CA ILE A 174 6.34 -4.63 -13.23
C ILE A 174 6.02 -5.50 -12.01
N MET A 175 5.31 -6.61 -12.21
CA MET A 175 4.93 -7.50 -11.11
C MET A 175 6.14 -8.17 -10.45
N HIS A 176 7.16 -8.53 -11.23
CA HIS A 176 8.39 -9.08 -10.71
C HIS A 176 9.13 -8.06 -9.83
N VAL A 177 9.35 -6.85 -10.34
CA VAL A 177 10.08 -5.79 -9.65
C VAL A 177 9.33 -5.33 -8.40
N LEU A 178 8.02 -5.08 -8.48
CA LEU A 178 7.24 -4.69 -7.31
C LEU A 178 7.12 -5.82 -6.28
N GLY A 179 7.01 -7.08 -6.74
CA GLY A 179 7.01 -8.23 -5.84
C GLY A 179 8.33 -8.40 -5.10
N HIS A 180 9.45 -8.14 -5.77
CA HIS A 180 10.76 -8.08 -5.12
C HIS A 180 10.87 -6.91 -4.16
N GLY A 181 10.45 -5.71 -4.56
CA GLY A 181 10.48 -4.53 -3.71
C GLY A 181 9.59 -4.65 -2.47
N LEU A 182 8.47 -5.38 -2.50
CA LEU A 182 7.69 -5.71 -1.29
C LEU A 182 8.50 -6.53 -0.28
N ARG A 183 9.31 -7.49 -0.75
CA ARG A 183 10.18 -8.28 0.16
C ARG A 183 11.28 -7.43 0.76
N LEU A 184 11.87 -6.53 -0.01
CA LEU A 184 12.84 -5.56 0.50
C LEU A 184 12.20 -4.59 1.49
N LEU A 185 10.98 -4.13 1.20
CA LEU A 185 10.20 -3.26 2.06
C LEU A 185 9.93 -3.94 3.41
N ALA A 186 9.58 -5.23 3.43
CA ALA A 186 9.40 -5.96 4.68
C ALA A 186 10.65 -5.94 5.57
N ARG A 187 11.84 -6.06 4.98
CA ARG A 187 13.13 -5.97 5.70
C ARG A 187 13.38 -4.55 6.21
N TYR A 188 13.12 -3.54 5.38
CA TYR A 188 13.25 -2.13 5.75
C TYR A 188 12.36 -1.77 6.96
N LEU A 189 11.11 -2.27 6.96
CA LEU A 189 10.13 -1.95 8.01
C LEU A 189 10.47 -2.54 9.38
N ALA A 190 11.39 -3.50 9.50
CA ALA A 190 11.80 -4.05 10.80
C ALA A 190 12.31 -2.97 11.78
N ALA A 191 12.87 -1.87 11.25
CA ALA A 191 13.31 -0.72 12.06
C ALA A 191 12.16 0.18 12.54
N GLU A 192 10.94 0.02 12.01
CA GLU A 192 9.80 0.94 12.16
C GLU A 192 8.78 0.44 13.21
N ARG A 193 9.20 -0.44 14.13
CA ARG A 193 8.37 -1.08 15.17
C ARG A 193 7.61 -0.16 16.12
N GLN A 194 8.01 1.11 16.25
CA GLN A 194 7.31 2.10 17.10
C GLN A 194 6.40 3.05 16.32
N ASN A 195 6.37 2.93 14.99
CA ASN A 195 5.62 3.84 14.13
C ASN A 195 4.12 3.58 14.30
N THR A 196 3.45 4.41 15.12
CA THR A 196 2.02 4.27 15.43
C THR A 196 1.13 4.49 14.21
N ARG A 197 1.59 5.32 13.26
CA ARG A 197 0.87 5.61 12.00
C ARG A 197 0.86 4.37 11.10
N LEU A 198 2.00 3.71 10.98
CA LEU A 198 2.14 2.44 10.26
C LEU A 198 1.28 1.36 10.93
N ALA A 199 1.38 1.21 12.25
CA ALA A 199 0.58 0.25 13.01
C ALA A 199 -0.93 0.47 12.80
N ARG A 200 -1.40 1.73 12.91
CA ARG A 200 -2.79 2.08 12.64
C ARG A 200 -3.23 1.68 11.24
N TRP A 201 -2.39 1.93 10.24
CA TRP A 201 -2.72 1.57 8.86
C TRP A 201 -2.78 0.05 8.68
N LEU A 202 -1.76 -0.69 9.15
CA LEU A 202 -1.72 -2.16 9.07
C LEU A 202 -2.93 -2.82 9.76
N ALA A 203 -3.34 -2.32 10.93
CA ALA A 203 -4.48 -2.86 11.67
C ALA A 203 -5.85 -2.45 11.09
N SER A 204 -5.90 -1.35 10.31
CA SER A 204 -7.14 -0.88 9.68
C SER A 204 -7.34 -1.49 8.29
N GLU A 205 -6.25 -1.66 7.54
CA GLU A 205 -6.22 -2.11 6.14
C GLU A 205 -5.55 -3.48 5.99
N GLU A 206 -5.69 -4.34 7.00
CA GLU A 206 -5.05 -5.65 7.10
C GLU A 206 -5.30 -6.52 5.86
N ALA A 207 -6.53 -6.53 5.34
CA ALA A 207 -6.87 -7.30 4.14
C ALA A 207 -6.09 -6.85 2.90
N LEU A 208 -5.88 -5.54 2.73
CA LEU A 208 -5.10 -5.00 1.61
C LEU A 208 -3.61 -5.32 1.78
N ALA A 209 -3.09 -5.15 2.99
CA ALA A 209 -1.70 -5.46 3.30
C ALA A 209 -1.42 -6.96 3.11
N ALA A 210 -2.27 -7.84 3.66
CA ALA A 210 -2.16 -9.28 3.50
C ALA A 210 -2.27 -9.72 2.04
N LYS A 211 -3.18 -9.12 1.24
CA LYS A 211 -3.27 -9.38 -0.20
C LYS A 211 -1.97 -9.00 -0.94
N ALA A 212 -1.38 -7.85 -0.60
CA ALA A 212 -0.19 -7.35 -1.29
C ALA A 212 1.09 -8.13 -0.89
N PHE A 213 1.35 -8.27 0.40
CA PHE A 213 2.53 -8.99 0.91
C PHE A 213 2.40 -10.52 0.74
N GLY A 214 1.18 -11.04 0.59
CA GLY A 214 0.92 -12.46 0.41
C GLY A 214 1.52 -13.29 1.54
N PRO A 215 2.24 -14.39 1.23
CA PRO A 215 2.88 -15.23 2.25
C PRO A 215 3.89 -14.50 3.15
N SER A 216 4.41 -13.34 2.72
CA SER A 216 5.36 -12.55 3.50
C SER A 216 4.69 -11.63 4.52
N TYR A 217 3.36 -11.58 4.59
CA TYR A 217 2.66 -10.70 5.52
C TYR A 217 2.92 -11.08 6.98
N ASP A 218 2.89 -12.36 7.31
CA ASP A 218 3.21 -12.81 8.67
C ASP A 218 4.68 -12.55 9.02
N LEU A 219 5.59 -12.76 8.07
CA LEU A 219 7.01 -12.44 8.25
C LEU A 219 7.24 -10.95 8.50
N LEU A 220 6.46 -10.07 7.84
CA LEU A 220 6.48 -8.63 8.11
C LEU A 220 6.03 -8.33 9.54
N LEU A 221 4.92 -8.92 9.97
CA LEU A 221 4.39 -8.69 11.31
C LEU A 221 5.32 -9.24 12.40
N ASP A 222 5.94 -10.40 12.17
CA ASP A 222 6.96 -10.96 13.05
C ASP A 222 8.20 -10.07 13.10
N ALA A 223 8.64 -9.50 11.98
CA ALA A 223 9.77 -8.57 11.97
C ALA A 223 9.49 -7.24 12.69
N LEU A 224 8.23 -6.80 12.71
CA LEU A 224 7.81 -5.56 13.38
C LEU A 224 7.55 -5.74 14.87
N TYR A 225 6.95 -6.87 15.26
CA TYR A 225 6.35 -7.05 16.58
C TYR A 225 6.78 -8.35 17.27
N ASP A 226 7.75 -9.07 16.71
CA ASP A 226 8.18 -10.38 17.18
C ASP A 226 6.96 -11.33 17.31
N SER A 227 6.88 -12.10 18.39
CA SER A 227 5.71 -12.93 18.70
C SER A 227 4.54 -12.16 19.34
N ASP A 228 4.69 -10.86 19.58
CA ASP A 228 3.69 -10.02 20.25
C ASP A 228 2.77 -9.30 19.25
N ARG A 229 1.84 -10.05 18.66
CA ARG A 229 0.84 -9.49 17.73
C ARG A 229 -0.11 -8.49 18.40
N GLU A 230 -0.24 -8.49 19.73
CA GLU A 230 -1.04 -7.49 20.47
C GLU A 230 -0.48 -6.08 20.27
N ARG A 231 0.85 -5.95 20.15
CA ARG A 231 1.55 -4.68 19.97
C ARG A 231 1.05 -3.85 18.78
N LEU A 232 0.73 -4.51 17.66
CA LEU A 232 0.13 -3.86 16.48
C LEU A 232 -1.14 -3.09 16.86
N TYR A 233 -2.05 -3.76 17.57
CA TYR A 233 -3.35 -3.21 17.94
C TYR A 233 -3.25 -2.16 19.02
N LEU A 234 -2.31 -2.29 19.96
CA LEU A 234 -2.05 -1.29 20.99
C LEU A 234 -1.50 0.02 20.41
N LEU A 235 -0.52 -0.06 19.50
CA LEU A 235 0.03 1.12 18.82
C LEU A 235 -1.02 1.80 17.95
N ALA A 236 -1.81 1.02 17.21
CA ALA A 236 -2.91 1.52 16.40
C ALA A 236 -4.00 2.20 17.24
N ALA A 237 -4.41 1.59 18.36
CA ALA A 237 -5.39 2.17 19.28
C ALA A 237 -4.86 3.46 19.90
N ARG A 238 -3.58 3.50 20.30
CA ARG A 238 -2.94 4.71 20.82
C ARG A 238 -2.97 5.85 19.81
N ASP A 239 -2.64 5.57 18.54
CA ASP A 239 -2.67 6.58 17.47
C ASP A 239 -4.07 7.20 17.30
N PHE A 240 -5.11 6.37 17.37
CA PHE A 240 -6.50 6.85 17.33
C PHE A 240 -6.84 7.70 18.56
N LEU A 241 -6.46 7.27 19.76
CA LEU A 241 -6.76 7.99 21.00
C LEU A 241 -6.04 9.34 21.07
N GLU A 242 -4.78 9.42 20.64
CA GLU A 242 -4.03 10.67 20.51
C GLU A 242 -4.69 11.64 19.52
N ALA A 243 -5.33 11.11 18.47
CA ALA A 243 -6.14 11.89 17.53
C ALA A 243 -7.56 12.21 18.06
N GLY A 244 -7.89 11.88 19.31
CA GLY A 244 -9.22 12.05 19.89
C GLY A 244 -10.30 11.12 19.32
N ARG A 245 -9.90 10.10 18.54
CA ARG A 245 -10.80 9.18 17.83
C ARG A 245 -11.05 7.92 18.65
N ARG A 246 -11.85 8.05 19.70
CA ARG A 246 -12.16 6.94 20.63
C ARG A 246 -12.92 5.77 19.98
N ALA A 247 -14.02 6.04 19.28
CA ALA A 247 -14.87 4.99 18.72
C ALA A 247 -14.11 4.05 17.73
N PRO A 248 -13.25 4.57 16.81
CA PRO A 248 -12.36 3.71 16.02
C PRO A 248 -11.38 2.86 16.85
N ALA A 249 -10.80 3.42 17.92
CA ALA A 249 -9.92 2.66 18.81
C ALA A 249 -10.66 1.50 19.49
N LEU A 250 -11.87 1.76 19.99
CA LEU A 250 -12.71 0.74 20.60
C LEU A 250 -13.10 -0.35 19.60
N GLY A 251 -13.59 0.03 18.42
CA GLY A 251 -13.94 -0.91 17.36
C GLY A 251 -12.76 -1.76 16.89
N LEU A 252 -11.55 -1.18 16.82
CA LEU A 252 -10.33 -1.91 16.52
C LEU A 252 -10.03 -2.98 17.58
N LEU A 253 -10.01 -2.60 18.86
CA LEU A 253 -9.71 -3.52 19.96
C LEU A 253 -10.76 -4.62 20.11
N LEU A 254 -12.04 -4.33 19.88
CA LEU A 254 -13.10 -5.33 19.89
C LEU A 254 -12.90 -6.39 18.78
N ARG A 255 -12.52 -5.98 17.57
CA ARG A 255 -12.19 -6.90 16.48
C ARG A 255 -10.95 -7.73 16.80
N ALA A 256 -9.90 -7.09 17.31
CA ALA A 256 -8.67 -7.79 17.73
C ALA A 256 -8.96 -8.83 18.83
N ARG A 257 -9.84 -8.51 19.79
CA ARG A 257 -10.30 -9.44 20.82
C ARG A 257 -11.01 -10.64 20.21
N ALA A 258 -11.94 -10.40 19.29
CA ALA A 258 -12.71 -11.47 18.64
C ALA A 258 -11.81 -12.41 17.82
N ALA A 259 -10.71 -11.90 17.27
CA ALA A 259 -9.71 -12.66 16.54
C ALA A 259 -8.64 -13.32 17.45
N GLY A 260 -8.71 -13.15 18.77
CA GLY A 260 -7.74 -13.72 19.70
C GLY A 260 -6.37 -13.05 19.70
N HIS A 261 -6.28 -11.81 19.22
CA HIS A 261 -5.02 -11.07 19.11
C HIS A 261 -4.74 -10.11 20.28
N LEU A 262 -5.64 -10.02 21.27
CA LEU A 262 -5.40 -9.22 22.47
C LEU A 262 -4.88 -10.10 23.61
N GLY A 263 -3.86 -9.59 24.28
CA GLY A 263 -3.35 -10.06 25.55
C GLY A 263 -3.85 -9.19 26.69
N MET A 264 -3.12 -9.22 27.80
CA MET A 264 -3.55 -8.59 29.05
C MET A 264 -3.67 -7.06 28.93
N GLU A 265 -2.72 -6.40 28.24
CA GLU A 265 -2.67 -4.94 28.16
C GLU A 265 -3.80 -4.39 27.28
N GLY A 266 -4.09 -5.05 26.16
CA GLY A 266 -5.20 -4.74 25.27
C GLY A 266 -6.54 -4.97 25.94
N HIS A 267 -6.69 -6.03 26.75
CA HIS A 267 -7.89 -6.23 27.56
C HIS A 267 -8.11 -5.11 28.59
N LYS A 268 -7.05 -4.68 29.28
CA LYS A 268 -7.12 -3.54 30.23
C LYS A 268 -7.49 -2.24 29.52
N LEU A 269 -6.86 -1.95 28.38
CA LEU A 269 -7.17 -0.77 27.58
C LEU A 269 -8.63 -0.80 27.11
N LEU A 270 -9.09 -1.93 26.58
CA LEU A 270 -10.47 -2.12 26.13
C LEU A 270 -11.49 -1.92 27.26
N ALA A 271 -11.22 -2.46 28.46
CA ALA A 271 -12.08 -2.28 29.62
C ALA A 271 -12.16 -0.82 30.05
N SER A 272 -11.03 -0.11 30.12
CA SER A 272 -11.02 1.32 30.45
C SER A 272 -11.77 2.16 29.41
N LEU A 273 -11.67 1.78 28.12
CA LEU A 273 -12.42 2.41 27.04
C LEU A 273 -13.92 2.09 27.04
N SER A 274 -14.35 0.98 27.63
CA SER A 274 -15.78 0.66 27.73
C SER A 274 -16.42 1.39 28.92
N GLN A 275 -15.73 1.44 30.06
CA GLN A 275 -16.23 2.09 31.28
C GLN A 275 -16.42 3.61 31.14
N THR A 276 -15.60 4.31 30.34
CA THR A 276 -15.87 5.76 30.11
C THR A 276 -17.03 5.99 29.16
N GLU A 277 -17.42 5.02 28.31
CA GLU A 277 -18.64 5.15 27.51
C GLU A 277 -19.89 5.00 28.39
N GLU A 278 -19.90 4.03 29.31
CA GLU A 278 -20.99 3.86 30.29
C GLU A 278 -21.15 5.10 31.19
N LYS A 279 -20.04 5.75 31.58
CA LYS A 279 -20.08 7.00 32.36
C LYS A 279 -20.54 8.22 31.54
N ASN A 280 -20.20 8.28 30.25
CA ASN A 280 -20.58 9.40 29.37
C ASN A 280 -21.96 9.21 28.72
N ASN A 281 -22.52 8.00 28.79
CA ASN A 281 -23.87 7.69 28.36
C ASN A 281 -24.55 6.79 29.40
N PRO A 282 -24.92 7.33 30.57
CA PRO A 282 -25.60 6.54 31.59
C PRO A 282 -26.97 6.20 31.02
N GLY A 283 -27.11 4.95 30.57
CA GLY A 283 -28.25 4.38 29.84
C GLY A 283 -29.50 5.24 29.79
N VAL A 284 -29.63 6.02 28.71
CA VAL A 284 -30.91 6.63 28.36
C VAL A 284 -31.86 5.47 28.04
N CYS A 285 -32.91 5.30 28.85
CA CYS A 285 -33.93 4.30 28.57
C CYS A 285 -34.57 4.57 27.20
N ALA A 286 -34.61 3.57 26.32
CA ALA A 286 -35.14 3.69 24.96
C ALA A 286 -36.65 4.05 24.91
N GLU A 287 -37.40 3.82 25.99
CA GLU A 287 -38.83 4.14 26.07
C GLU A 287 -39.14 5.53 26.65
N CYS A 288 -38.33 6.04 27.57
CA CYS A 288 -38.66 7.30 28.28
C CYS A 288 -37.60 8.39 28.17
N GLY A 289 -36.44 8.13 27.56
CA GLY A 289 -35.43 9.16 27.31
C GLY A 289 -34.73 9.73 28.55
N ARG A 290 -34.97 9.18 29.76
CA ARG A 290 -34.38 9.70 31.00
C ARG A 290 -33.02 9.06 31.29
N ASN A 291 -32.12 9.92 31.76
CA ASN A 291 -30.78 9.58 32.24
C ASN A 291 -30.86 9.52 33.78
N SER A 292 -30.88 8.32 34.38
CA SER A 292 -31.06 8.15 35.83
C SER A 292 -30.15 7.06 36.39
N PRO A 293 -29.53 7.25 37.58
CA PRO A 293 -28.68 6.24 38.22
C PRO A 293 -29.46 5.09 38.86
N LEU A 294 -30.79 5.12 38.83
CA LEU A 294 -31.69 4.06 39.29
C LEU A 294 -32.34 3.34 38.10
N PRO A 295 -32.65 2.03 38.19
CA PRO A 295 -33.26 1.28 37.10
C PRO A 295 -34.63 1.84 36.70
N CYS A 296 -34.86 2.06 35.40
CA CYS A 296 -36.17 2.43 34.82
C CYS A 296 -37.16 1.29 35.07
N LEU A 297 -38.27 1.54 35.76
CA LEU A 297 -39.35 0.56 36.01
C LEU A 297 -40.37 0.52 34.86
N CYS A 298 -39.90 0.84 33.67
CA CYS A 298 -40.69 1.03 32.46
C CYS A 298 -41.14 -0.37 31.99
N GLY A 299 -42.42 -0.71 32.19
CA GLY A 299 -43.00 -2.04 31.95
C GLY A 299 -43.51 -2.79 33.19
N LEU A 300 -43.40 -2.24 34.40
CA LEU A 300 -44.08 -2.77 35.59
C LEU A 300 -45.34 -1.95 35.84
N GLU A 301 -46.50 -2.62 35.85
CA GLU A 301 -47.82 -1.99 36.01
C GLU A 301 -47.88 -1.07 37.25
N GLY A 302 -47.96 0.25 37.02
CA GLY A 302 -48.06 1.30 38.04
C GLY A 302 -48.08 2.70 37.41
N PRO A 303 -48.71 3.71 38.05
CA PRO A 303 -49.27 4.86 37.34
C PRO A 303 -48.19 5.79 36.76
N ALA A 304 -48.48 6.30 35.57
CA ALA A 304 -47.64 7.23 34.81
C ALA A 304 -47.28 8.47 35.65
N CYS A 305 -45.98 8.75 35.75
CA CYS A 305 -45.46 9.95 36.39
C CYS A 305 -45.94 11.22 35.68
N SER A 306 -46.58 12.12 36.44
CA SER A 306 -46.60 13.57 36.20
C SER A 306 -45.22 14.21 36.36
#